data_AF-A0A813IFA4-F1
#
_entry.id   AF-A0A813IFA4-F1
#
_cell.length_a   1.000
_cell.length_b   1.000
_cell.length_c   1.000
_cell.angle_alpha   90.00
_cell.angle_beta   90.00
_cell.angle_gamma   90.00
#
_symmetry.space_group_name_H-M   'P 1'
#
loop_
_entity.id
_entity.type
_entity.pdbx_description
1 polymer ?
#
loop_
_entity_poly.entity_id
_entity_poly.type
_entity_poly.pdbx_seq_one_letter_code
_entity_poly.pdbx_strand_id
1 'polypeptide(L)'
;MDDKDGNSLWRVVMFRSSVEAFKKACREKRFLVKDFEYSEEAYKKLKVSRANLDESVKRQHELVRGLYQAAWSDAMVAWMHIKAMRVFVESVLRFGMPPRFASFVLCPKANATAKARKALSDILGKQAGTFAADNKTDSRGEDGKDDDEFFPYVSLSLTPFTCVREKA
;
A
#
# COMPACT_ATOMS: atom_id res chain seq x y z
N MET A 1 11.76 -33.36 16.09
CA MET A 1 11.12 -34.07 14.95
C MET A 1 9.62 -33.75 14.96
N ASP A 2 9.25 -32.57 15.46
CA ASP A 2 7.87 -32.16 15.69
C ASP A 2 7.62 -30.94 14.81
N ASP A 3 6.50 -30.96 14.12
CA ASP A 3 6.04 -29.84 13.32
C ASP A 3 5.65 -28.66 14.24
N LYS A 4 5.51 -27.45 13.68
CA LYS A 4 5.12 -26.24 14.43
C LYS A 4 3.79 -26.40 15.20
N ASP A 5 2.96 -27.34 14.76
CA ASP A 5 1.66 -27.68 15.34
C ASP A 5 1.73 -28.85 16.35
N GLY A 6 2.93 -29.29 16.76
CA GLY A 6 3.11 -30.39 17.71
C GLY A 6 2.82 -31.79 17.14
N ASN A 7 2.73 -31.91 15.81
CA ASN A 7 2.50 -33.18 15.14
C ASN A 7 3.83 -33.89 14.85
N SER A 8 3.90 -35.20 15.13
CA SER A 8 5.07 -36.03 14.86
C SER A 8 4.74 -37.06 13.76
N LEU A 9 5.64 -37.21 12.77
CA LEU A 9 5.48 -38.17 11.67
C LEU A 9 6.24 -39.47 11.97
N TRP A 10 5.56 -40.61 11.87
CA TRP A 10 6.12 -41.93 12.16
C TRP A 10 6.06 -42.84 10.93
N ARG A 11 7.14 -43.59 10.68
CA ARG A 11 7.14 -44.67 9.69
C ARG A 11 6.78 -45.97 10.38
N VAL A 12 5.76 -46.67 9.86
CA VAL A 12 5.32 -47.98 10.37
C VAL A 12 5.51 -49.03 9.29
N VAL A 13 6.11 -50.17 9.65
CA VAL A 13 6.29 -51.33 8.76
C VAL A 13 5.41 -52.46 9.29
N MET A 14 4.58 -53.03 8.42
CA MET A 14 3.58 -54.01 8.81
C MET A 14 3.18 -54.90 7.62
N PHE A 15 2.54 -56.03 7.89
CA PHE A 15 2.04 -56.93 6.85
C PHE A 15 0.85 -56.34 6.09
N ARG A 16 0.77 -56.63 4.78
CA ARG A 16 -0.29 -56.12 3.88
C ARG A 16 -1.70 -56.52 4.35
N SER A 17 -1.84 -57.72 4.91
CA SER A 17 -3.10 -58.24 5.44
C SER A 17 -3.64 -57.44 6.63
N SER A 18 -2.78 -56.73 7.37
CA SER A 18 -3.17 -56.02 8.60
C SER A 18 -3.37 -54.52 8.39
N VAL A 19 -3.19 -54.00 7.17
CA VAL A 19 -3.22 -52.54 6.88
C VAL A 19 -4.58 -51.92 7.19
N GLU A 20 -5.68 -52.57 6.81
CA GLU A 20 -7.03 -52.04 7.05
C GLU A 20 -7.38 -52.00 8.54
N ALA A 21 -7.05 -53.06 9.28
CA ALA A 21 -7.24 -53.11 10.73
C ALA A 21 -6.44 -52.03 11.46
N PHE A 22 -5.21 -51.76 11.03
CA PHE A 22 -4.37 -50.70 11.58
C PHE A 22 -4.93 -49.31 11.27
N LYS A 23 -5.36 -49.04 10.02
CA LYS A 23 -6.01 -47.77 9.66
C LYS A 23 -7.24 -47.50 10.53
N LYS A 24 -8.04 -48.53 10.80
CA LYS A 24 -9.22 -48.44 11.67
C LYS A 24 -8.81 -48.09 13.12
N ALA A 25 -7.86 -48.83 13.70
CA ALA A 25 -7.35 -48.58 15.05
C ALA A 25 -6.70 -47.18 15.21
N CYS A 26 -5.99 -46.70 14.17
CA CYS A 26 -5.42 -45.36 14.15
C CYS A 26 -6.50 -44.27 14.14
N ARG A 27 -7.58 -44.44 13.36
CA ARG A 27 -8.72 -43.51 13.35
C ARG A 27 -9.42 -43.45 14.69
N GLU A 28 -9.61 -44.59 15.35
CA GLU A 28 -10.19 -44.66 16.71
C GLU A 28 -9.35 -43.88 17.73
N LYS A 29 -8.01 -43.90 17.58
CA LYS A 29 -7.07 -43.16 18.43
C LYS A 29 -6.74 -41.75 17.90
N ARG A 30 -7.48 -41.25 16.91
CA ARG A 30 -7.32 -39.91 16.29
C ARG A 30 -5.96 -39.68 15.60
N PHE A 31 -5.28 -40.74 15.16
CA PHE A 31 -4.10 -40.62 14.31
C PHE A 31 -4.49 -40.51 12.84
N LEU A 32 -3.87 -39.57 12.12
CA LEU A 32 -4.01 -39.42 10.68
C LEU A 32 -3.05 -40.37 9.95
N VAL A 33 -3.62 -41.36 9.24
CA VAL A 33 -2.84 -42.27 8.39
C VAL A 33 -2.84 -41.73 6.97
N LYS A 34 -1.64 -41.44 6.44
CA LYS A 34 -1.45 -40.99 5.08
C LYS A 34 -0.91 -42.15 4.24
N ASP A 35 -1.67 -42.52 3.22
CA ASP A 35 -1.20 -43.50 2.23
C ASP A 35 -0.07 -42.87 1.40
N PHE A 36 1.07 -43.55 1.39
CA PHE A 36 2.25 -43.10 0.67
C PHE A 36 2.87 -44.30 -0.05
N GLU A 37 2.76 -44.28 -1.38
CA GLU A 37 3.46 -45.21 -2.24
C GLU A 37 4.76 -44.56 -2.69
N TYR A 38 5.89 -45.14 -2.28
CA TYR A 38 7.19 -44.59 -2.66
C TYR A 38 7.49 -44.92 -4.12
N SER A 39 7.45 -43.88 -4.96
CA SER A 39 7.95 -43.94 -6.33
C SER A 39 9.12 -42.94 -6.46
N GLU A 40 10.30 -43.47 -6.80
CA GLU A 40 11.51 -42.65 -6.99
C GLU A 40 11.33 -41.67 -8.16
N GLU A 41 10.63 -42.08 -9.21
CA GLU A 41 10.33 -41.24 -10.37
C GLU A 41 9.41 -40.06 -10.00
N ALA A 42 8.36 -40.31 -9.22
CA ALA A 42 7.44 -39.27 -8.77
C ALA A 42 8.15 -38.26 -7.87
N TYR A 43 9.03 -38.72 -6.98
CA TYR A 43 9.82 -37.84 -6.12
C TYR A 43 10.79 -36.96 -6.92
N LYS A 44 11.50 -37.53 -7.90
CA LYS A 44 12.40 -36.79 -8.78
C LYS A 44 11.62 -35.75 -9.61
N LYS A 45 10.48 -36.13 -10.20
CA LYS A 45 9.59 -35.20 -10.93
C LYS A 45 9.10 -34.06 -10.05
N LEU A 46 8.67 -34.35 -8.82
CA LEU A 46 8.21 -33.32 -7.89
C LEU A 46 9.32 -32.33 -7.54
N LYS A 47 10.54 -32.83 -7.28
CA LYS A 47 11.70 -31.98 -6.94
C LYS A 47 12.08 -31.07 -8.12
N VAL A 48 12.11 -31.60 -9.34
CA VAL A 48 12.39 -30.83 -10.56
C VAL A 48 11.29 -29.80 -10.81
N SER A 49 10.02 -30.20 -10.70
CA SER A 49 8.88 -29.29 -10.90
C SER A 49 8.92 -28.12 -9.91
N ARG A 50 9.25 -28.38 -8.64
CA ARG A 50 9.40 -27.33 -7.63
C ARG A 50 10.57 -26.38 -7.94
N ALA A 51 11.73 -26.92 -8.32
CA ALA A 51 12.88 -26.11 -8.69
C ALA A 51 12.57 -25.20 -9.90
N ASN A 52 11.93 -25.73 -10.93
CA ASN A 52 11.54 -24.97 -12.12
C ASN A 52 10.51 -23.88 -11.78
N LEU A 53 9.58 -24.16 -10.85
CA LEU A 53 8.60 -23.18 -10.40
C LEU A 53 9.27 -22.05 -9.63
N ASP A 54 10.16 -22.37 -8.70
CA ASP A 54 10.89 -21.38 -7.90
C ASP A 54 11.76 -20.47 -8.79
N GLU A 55 12.40 -21.04 -9.82
CA GLU A 55 13.16 -20.27 -10.81
C GLU A 55 12.26 -19.36 -11.64
N SER A 56 11.12 -19.88 -12.10
CA SER A 56 10.15 -19.10 -12.88
C SER A 56 9.61 -17.91 -12.09
N VAL A 57 9.28 -18.10 -10.82
CA VAL A 57 8.80 -17.03 -9.92
C VAL A 57 9.88 -15.98 -9.71
N LYS A 58 11.13 -16.39 -9.43
CA LYS A 58 12.25 -15.46 -9.28
C LYS A 58 12.45 -14.62 -10.53
N ARG A 59 12.46 -15.27 -11.70
CA ARG A 59 12.61 -14.58 -12.99
C ARG A 59 11.50 -13.57 -13.24
N GLN A 60 10.24 -13.96 -13.01
CA GLN A 60 9.10 -13.06 -13.16
C GLN A 60 9.17 -11.88 -12.18
N HIS A 61 9.54 -12.14 -10.93
CA HIS A 61 9.66 -11.12 -9.91
C HIS A 61 10.75 -10.08 -10.27
N GLU A 62 11.91 -10.53 -10.76
CA GLU A 62 12.98 -9.63 -11.22
C GLU A 62 12.56 -8.77 -12.41
N LEU A 63 11.89 -9.37 -13.40
CA LEU A 63 11.37 -8.65 -14.56
C LEU A 63 10.35 -7.58 -14.16
N VAL A 64 9.36 -7.93 -13.34
CA VAL A 64 8.33 -7.00 -12.87
C VAL A 64 8.95 -5.89 -12.03
N ARG A 65 9.91 -6.21 -11.16
CA ARG A 65 10.62 -5.22 -10.36
C ARG A 65 11.37 -4.20 -11.22
N GLY A 66 12.07 -4.66 -12.25
CA GLY A 66 12.78 -3.78 -13.19
C GLY A 66 11.82 -2.86 -13.94
N LEU A 67 10.72 -3.42 -14.48
CA LEU A 67 9.70 -2.64 -15.20
C LEU A 67 9.02 -1.62 -14.28
N TYR A 68 8.66 -2.02 -13.07
CA TYR A 68 8.03 -1.13 -12.10
C TYR A 68 8.95 0.02 -11.71
N GLN A 69 10.24 -0.24 -11.49
CA GLN A 69 11.21 0.80 -11.15
C GLN A 69 11.37 1.84 -12.26
N ALA A 70 11.35 1.42 -13.53
CA ALA A 70 11.41 2.32 -14.68
C ALA A 70 10.09 3.10 -14.87
N ALA A 71 8.94 2.42 -14.80
CA ALA A 71 7.64 3.05 -14.99
C ALA A 71 7.24 4.00 -13.83
N TRP A 72 7.75 3.76 -12.62
CA TRP A 72 7.44 4.55 -11.44
C TRP A 72 7.92 6.01 -11.57
N SER A 73 9.13 6.24 -12.13
CA SER A 73 9.63 7.59 -12.31
C SER A 73 8.74 8.40 -13.24
N ASP A 74 8.31 7.79 -14.35
CA ASP A 74 7.48 8.46 -15.35
C ASP A 74 6.09 8.78 -14.80
N ALA A 75 5.48 7.83 -14.08
CA ALA A 75 4.22 8.04 -13.40
C ALA A 75 4.29 9.16 -12.34
N MET A 76 5.36 9.19 -11.54
CA MET A 76 5.56 10.23 -10.51
C MET A 76 5.75 11.61 -11.15
N VAL A 77 6.53 11.70 -12.23
CA VAL A 77 6.74 12.94 -12.98
C VAL A 77 5.42 13.43 -13.56
N ALA A 78 4.64 12.56 -14.23
CA ALA A 78 3.33 12.91 -14.77
C ALA A 78 2.37 13.40 -13.68
N TRP A 79 2.37 12.76 -12.51
CA TRP A 79 1.53 13.17 -11.39
C TRP A 79 1.91 14.55 -10.83
N MET A 80 3.21 14.84 -10.71
CA MET A 80 3.71 16.16 -10.31
C MET A 80 3.35 17.24 -11.34
N HIS A 81 3.39 16.94 -12.64
CA HIS A 81 2.96 17.87 -13.68
C HIS A 81 1.47 18.24 -13.53
N ILE A 82 0.60 17.26 -13.30
CA ILE A 82 -0.83 17.51 -13.08
C ILE A 82 -1.05 18.40 -11.85
N LYS A 83 -0.31 18.16 -10.76
CA LYS A 83 -0.38 19.01 -9.56
C LYS A 83 0.11 20.43 -9.84
N ALA A 84 1.22 20.60 -10.55
CA ALA A 84 1.73 21.91 -10.92
C ALA A 84 0.74 22.71 -11.79
N MET A 85 0.14 22.06 -12.80
CA MET A 85 -0.92 22.66 -13.62
C MET A 85 -2.12 23.07 -12.78
N ARG A 86 -2.55 22.23 -11.83
CA ARG A 86 -3.65 22.55 -10.93
C ARG A 86 -3.35 23.76 -10.04
N VAL A 87 -2.15 23.86 -9.47
CA VAL A 87 -1.72 25.06 -8.70
C VAL A 87 -1.77 26.30 -9.57
N PHE A 88 -1.29 26.21 -10.82
CA PHE A 88 -1.31 27.32 -11.76
C PHE A 88 -2.74 27.80 -12.04
N VAL A 89 -3.65 26.89 -12.41
CA VAL A 89 -5.04 27.22 -12.72
C VAL A 89 -5.75 27.82 -11.50
N GLU A 90 -5.62 27.22 -10.31
CA GLU A 90 -6.25 27.75 -9.09
C GLU A 90 -5.68 29.11 -8.67
N SER A 91 -4.38 29.35 -8.89
CA SER A 91 -3.75 30.63 -8.59
C SER A 91 -4.24 31.73 -9.53
N VAL A 92 -4.38 31.45 -10.83
CA VAL A 92 -4.94 32.39 -11.81
C VAL A 92 -6.41 32.67 -11.52
N LEU A 93 -7.20 31.66 -11.16
CA LEU A 93 -8.61 31.84 -10.82
C LEU A 93 -8.83 32.68 -9.55
N ARG A 94 -7.95 32.53 -8.54
CA ARG A 94 -8.09 33.26 -7.26
C ARG A 94 -7.48 34.66 -7.28
N PHE A 95 -6.35 34.85 -7.94
CA PHE A 95 -5.57 36.10 -7.87
C PHE A 95 -5.54 36.88 -9.19
N GLY A 96 -6.10 36.34 -10.27
CA GLY A 96 -6.19 37.01 -11.57
C GLY A 96 -4.86 37.09 -12.33
N MET A 97 -4.86 37.86 -13.42
CA MET A 97 -3.67 38.16 -14.22
C MET A 97 -3.11 39.55 -13.88
N PRO A 98 -1.78 39.76 -14.00
CA PRO A 98 -0.75 38.83 -14.46
C PRO A 98 -0.33 37.81 -13.37
N PRO A 99 0.04 36.57 -13.76
CA PRO A 99 0.40 35.51 -12.82
C PRO A 99 1.75 35.79 -12.15
N ARG A 100 1.72 36.54 -11.04
CA ARG A 100 2.88 36.80 -10.18
C ARG A 100 2.70 36.07 -8.87
N PHE A 101 2.92 34.76 -8.88
CA PHE A 101 2.84 33.92 -7.69
C PHE A 101 4.09 33.05 -7.55
N ALA A 102 4.41 32.70 -6.30
CA ALA A 102 5.43 31.72 -5.97
C ALA A 102 4.74 30.51 -5.32
N SER A 103 4.99 29.32 -5.86
CA SER A 103 4.48 28.06 -5.31
C SER A 103 5.60 27.31 -4.60
N PHE A 104 5.27 26.70 -3.45
CA PHE A 104 6.22 25.98 -2.62
C PHE A 104 5.65 24.62 -2.24
N VAL A 105 6.52 23.61 -2.14
CA VAL A 105 6.17 22.29 -1.60
C VAL A 105 6.61 22.24 -0.14
N LEU A 106 5.68 21.99 0.76
CA LEU A 106 5.94 21.90 2.20
C LEU A 106 5.77 20.46 2.66
N CYS A 107 6.79 19.93 3.35
CA CYS A 107 6.74 18.62 4.00
C CYS A 107 6.78 18.80 5.54
N PRO A 108 5.64 19.09 6.18
CA PRO A 108 5.58 19.22 7.63
C PRO A 108 5.75 17.87 8.33
N LYS A 109 6.39 17.87 9.50
CA LYS A 109 6.44 16.68 10.37
C LYS A 109 5.02 16.25 10.77
N ALA A 110 4.80 14.96 11.02
CA ALA A 110 3.48 14.34 11.23
C ALA A 110 2.56 15.05 12.25
N ASN A 111 3.11 15.77 13.23
CA ASN A 111 2.35 16.50 14.27
C ASN A 111 2.42 18.04 14.13
N ALA A 112 3.09 18.55 13.11
CA ALA A 112 3.32 19.98 12.91
C ALA A 112 2.44 20.59 11.79
N THR A 113 1.65 19.77 11.09
CA THR A 113 0.75 20.19 10.00
C THR A 113 -0.23 21.28 10.44
N ALA A 114 -0.93 21.09 11.55
CA ALA A 114 -1.88 22.06 12.09
C ALA A 114 -1.21 23.39 12.49
N LYS A 115 -0.02 23.33 13.09
CA LYS A 115 0.75 24.53 13.48
C LYS A 115 1.25 25.30 12.25
N ALA A 116 1.76 24.57 11.23
CA ALA A 116 2.20 25.17 9.98
C ALA A 116 1.05 25.86 9.24
N ARG A 117 -0.13 25.21 9.17
CA ARG A 117 -1.33 25.81 8.58
C ARG A 117 -1.78 27.07 9.31
N LYS A 118 -1.75 27.08 10.64
CA LYS A 118 -2.08 28.27 11.44
C LYS A 118 -1.13 29.43 11.13
N ALA A 119 0.18 29.19 11.14
CA ALA A 119 1.17 30.21 10.82
C ALA A 119 1.03 30.75 9.38
N LEU A 120 0.76 29.88 8.41
CA LEU A 120 0.51 30.29 7.02
C LEU A 120 -0.77 31.14 6.88
N SER A 121 -1.84 30.77 7.59
CA SER A 121 -3.08 31.54 7.63
C SER A 121 -2.87 32.93 8.25
N ASP A 122 -2.07 33.03 9.32
CA ASP A 122 -1.79 34.31 9.99
C ASP A 122 -1.00 35.28 9.11
N ILE A 123 -0.07 34.76 8.28
CA ILE A 123 0.76 35.57 7.37
C ILE A 123 -0.01 35.93 6.09
N LEU A 124 -0.60 34.93 5.43
CA LEU A 124 -1.21 35.08 4.11
C LEU A 124 -2.67 35.54 4.16
N GLY A 125 -3.36 35.31 5.28
CA GLY A 125 -4.75 35.76 5.50
C GLY A 125 -4.90 37.28 5.49
N LYS A 126 -3.83 38.03 5.79
CA LYS A 126 -3.81 39.49 5.70
C LYS A 126 -3.74 39.99 4.24
N GLN A 127 -3.11 39.22 3.35
CA GLN A 127 -2.99 39.55 1.92
C GLN A 127 -4.23 39.15 1.11
N ALA A 128 -4.95 38.10 1.54
CA ALA A 128 -6.17 37.64 0.88
C ALA A 128 -7.44 38.46 1.22
N GLY A 129 -7.26 39.62 1.89
CA GLY A 129 -8.32 40.43 2.51
C GLY A 129 -9.44 40.93 1.58
N THR A 130 -9.33 40.74 0.27
CA THR A 130 -10.36 41.14 -0.70
C THR A 130 -11.26 39.98 -1.17
N PHE A 131 -10.82 38.71 -1.05
CA PHE A 131 -11.59 37.54 -1.54
C PHE A 131 -12.06 36.60 -0.43
N ALA A 132 -11.36 36.56 0.71
CA ALA A 132 -11.71 35.69 1.84
C ALA A 132 -12.75 36.30 2.80
N ALA A 133 -13.04 37.60 2.66
CA ALA A 133 -14.00 38.30 3.51
C ALA A 133 -15.46 38.17 3.03
N ASP A 134 -15.68 37.98 1.72
CA ASP A 134 -17.02 37.97 1.11
C ASP A 134 -17.80 36.66 1.40
N ASN A 135 -17.09 35.56 1.64
CA ASN A 135 -17.71 34.24 1.84
C ASN A 135 -17.83 33.80 3.31
N LYS A 136 -17.56 34.69 4.27
CA LYS A 136 -17.66 34.36 5.71
C LYS A 136 -19.07 34.45 6.28
N THR A 137 -20.06 34.83 5.47
CA THR A 137 -21.42 35.13 5.95
C THR A 137 -22.48 34.10 5.59
N ASP A 138 -22.19 33.05 4.82
CA ASP A 138 -23.23 32.08 4.48
C ASP A 138 -22.66 30.69 4.26
N SER A 139 -22.86 29.79 5.24
CA SER A 139 -22.96 28.33 5.12
C SER A 139 -22.87 27.69 6.50
N ARG A 140 -23.89 27.95 7.30
CA ARG A 140 -24.25 27.14 8.48
C ARG A 140 -25.27 26.12 7.98
N GLY A 141 -24.84 24.95 7.49
CA GLY A 141 -25.75 23.87 7.09
C GLY A 141 -25.12 22.74 6.25
N GLU A 142 -25.20 21.53 6.81
CA GLU A 142 -25.39 20.21 6.17
C GLU A 142 -24.28 19.53 5.31
N ASP A 143 -23.75 18.45 5.89
CA ASP A 143 -23.38 17.16 5.28
C ASP A 143 -22.82 17.15 3.85
N GLY A 144 -21.51 17.38 3.74
CA GLY A 144 -20.70 17.04 2.58
C GLY A 144 -19.30 16.64 3.03
N LYS A 145 -18.92 15.38 2.82
CA LYS A 145 -17.66 14.76 3.27
C LYS A 145 -16.44 15.20 2.44
N ASP A 146 -16.47 16.42 1.94
CA ASP A 146 -15.43 17.14 1.23
C ASP A 146 -15.45 18.57 1.78
N ASP A 147 -15.05 18.71 3.04
CA ASP A 147 -14.68 20.02 3.58
C ASP A 147 -13.43 20.47 2.79
N ASP A 148 -13.65 21.14 1.65
CA ASP A 148 -12.64 21.95 1.00
C ASP A 148 -12.21 23.00 2.04
N GLU A 149 -11.20 22.65 2.84
CA GLU A 149 -10.61 23.55 3.83
C GLU A 149 -10.19 24.82 3.10
N PHE A 150 -11.02 25.84 3.20
CA PHE A 150 -10.83 27.08 2.47
C PHE A 150 -9.70 27.86 3.14
N PHE A 151 -8.51 27.74 2.56
CA PHE A 151 -7.35 28.54 2.96
C PHE A 151 -7.29 29.83 2.14
N PRO A 152 -6.81 30.95 2.74
CA PRO A 152 -6.57 32.21 2.02
C PRO A 152 -5.47 32.11 0.95
N TYR A 153 -4.83 30.94 0.80
CA TYR A 153 -3.85 30.59 -0.20
C TYR A 153 -4.26 29.31 -0.94
N VAL A 154 -3.74 29.09 -2.15
CA VAL A 154 -3.94 27.85 -2.90
C VAL A 154 -3.24 26.72 -2.15
N SER A 155 -4.00 25.71 -1.72
CA SER A 155 -3.47 24.55 -1.01
C SER A 155 -3.85 23.28 -1.75
N LEU A 156 -2.85 22.52 -2.17
CA LEU A 156 -3.04 21.16 -2.69
C LEU A 156 -2.37 20.17 -1.77
N SER A 157 -3.13 19.18 -1.30
CA SER A 157 -2.56 18.04 -0.60
C SER A 157 -1.82 17.14 -1.60
N LEU A 158 -0.60 16.76 -1.22
CA LEU A 158 0.21 15.77 -1.89
C LEU A 158 0.60 14.72 -0.86
N THR A 159 -0.03 13.55 -0.92
CA THR A 159 0.33 12.39 -0.12
C THR A 159 1.13 11.43 -0.98
N PRO A 160 2.48 11.50 -0.98
CA PRO A 160 3.27 10.57 -1.77
C PRO A 160 3.00 9.13 -1.31
N PHE A 161 2.86 8.22 -2.27
CA PHE A 161 2.51 6.81 -2.03
C PHE A 161 3.53 6.06 -1.14
N THR A 162 4.70 6.65 -0.88
CA THR A 162 5.79 6.05 -0.09
C THR A 162 5.88 6.55 1.34
N CYS A 163 4.92 7.33 1.84
CA CYS A 163 4.89 7.67 3.26
C CYS A 163 4.43 6.44 4.07
N VAL A 164 5.34 5.48 4.27
CA VAL A 164 5.26 4.58 5.40
C VAL A 164 5.24 5.48 6.62
N ARG A 165 4.06 5.61 7.22
CA ARG A 165 3.88 6.27 8.51
C ARG A 165 4.59 5.40 9.53
N GLU A 166 5.90 5.61 9.67
CA GLU A 166 6.70 5.01 10.72
C GLU A 166 6.09 5.50 12.05
N LYS A 167 5.38 4.58 12.71
CA LYS A 167 4.80 4.83 14.03
C LYS A 167 5.96 4.82 15.01
N ALA A 168 6.37 6.01 15.47
CA ALA A 168 7.04 6.17 16.75
C ALA A 168 6.00 6.09 17.89
#